data_AF-A0A357FWQ1-F1
#
_entry.id   AF-A0A357FWQ1-F1
#
_cell.length_a   1.000
_cell.length_b   1.000
_cell.length_c   1.000
_cell.angle_alpha   90.00
_cell.angle_beta   90.00
_cell.angle_gamma   90.00
#
_symmetry.space_group_name_H-M   'P 1'
#
loop_
_entity.id
_entity.type
_entity.pdbx_description
1 polymer ?
#
loop_
_entity_poly.entity_id
_entity_poly.type
_entity_poly.pdbx_seq_one_letter_code
_entity_poly.pdbx_strand_id
1 'polypeptide(L)'
;YQGHHGDRGAYRADVILPGSAYTEKDGIYVNTEGRPQFGKQAVTPPGQAREDWKIVRALSESLGKKLSYDTLLQLRERIKTDWPHLLDIDVVRASPWKAFGHKGKISDEPFVSPVTEYYKTNSICRASKTMADCTESFSKEKMLEAAE
;
A
#
# COMPACT_ATOMS: atom_id res chain seq x y z
N TYR A 1 4.14 -11.88 9.08
CA TYR A 1 3.86 -10.49 8.69
C TYR A 1 5.06 -9.91 7.99
N GLN A 2 4.91 -9.43 6.75
CA GLN A 2 5.92 -8.59 6.10
C GLN A 2 5.39 -7.16 6.05
N GLY A 3 6.15 -6.21 6.60
CA GLY A 3 5.75 -4.81 6.64
C GLY A 3 6.78 -3.95 7.38
N HIS A 4 6.54 -2.64 7.42
CA HIS A 4 7.48 -1.64 7.95
C HIS A 4 7.04 -1.01 9.28
N HIS A 5 5.75 -1.07 9.64
CA HIS A 5 5.25 -0.69 10.97
C HIS A 5 4.64 -1.89 11.70
N GLY A 6 4.77 -1.93 13.03
CA GLY A 6 4.08 -2.89 13.87
C GLY A 6 2.67 -2.42 14.20
N ASP A 7 1.68 -2.93 13.47
CA ASP A 7 0.26 -2.72 13.75
C ASP A 7 -0.41 -4.08 14.09
N ARG A 8 -1.75 -4.16 14.10
CA ARG A 8 -2.54 -5.38 14.38
C ARG A 8 -2.02 -6.65 13.69
N GLY A 9 -1.54 -6.53 12.45
CA GLY A 9 -1.00 -7.65 11.68
C GLY A 9 0.34 -8.19 12.20
N ALA A 10 1.18 -7.34 12.79
CA ALA A 10 2.45 -7.75 13.37
C ALA A 10 2.24 -8.49 14.71
N TYR A 11 1.31 -8.01 15.54
CA TYR A 11 1.00 -8.62 16.84
C TYR A 11 0.49 -10.07 16.76
N ARG A 12 -0.14 -10.43 15.63
CA ARG A 12 -0.67 -11.78 15.40
C ARG A 12 0.30 -12.70 14.68
N ALA A 13 1.48 -12.21 14.28
CA ALA A 13 2.37 -12.98 13.44
C ALA A 13 3.39 -13.77 14.25
N ASP A 14 3.56 -15.05 13.92
CA ASP A 14 4.63 -15.87 14.48
C ASP A 14 6.01 -15.45 13.95
N VAL A 15 6.05 -14.94 12.71
CA VAL A 15 7.27 -14.47 12.04
C VAL A 15 7.05 -13.07 11.47
N ILE A 16 7.99 -12.18 11.74
CA ILE A 16 8.01 -10.80 11.24
C ILE A 16 9.20 -10.62 10.29
N LEU A 17 8.93 -10.13 9.08
CA LEU A 17 9.94 -9.80 8.07
C LEU A 17 9.90 -8.27 7.84
N PRO A 18 10.91 -7.51 8.29
CA PRO A 18 10.89 -6.06 8.20
C PRO A 18 11.08 -5.59 6.76
N GLY A 19 10.00 -5.08 6.17
CA GLY A 19 9.99 -4.43 4.85
C GLY A 19 10.33 -2.95 4.94
N SER A 20 10.47 -2.29 3.79
CA SER A 20 10.76 -0.85 3.71
C SER A 20 9.51 0.00 3.49
N ALA A 21 9.49 1.22 4.01
CA ALA A 21 8.43 2.20 3.79
C ALA A 21 8.45 2.76 2.36
N TYR A 22 7.43 3.51 1.97
CA TYR A 22 7.32 4.06 0.61
C TYR A 22 8.43 5.06 0.25
N THR A 23 9.04 5.72 1.24
CA THR A 23 10.18 6.65 1.08
C THR A 23 11.54 5.93 1.00
N GLU A 24 11.57 4.63 1.24
CA GLU A 24 12.78 3.82 1.43
C GLU A 24 13.05 2.86 0.27
N LYS A 25 12.27 2.95 -0.81
CA LYS A 25 12.36 2.06 -1.97
C LYS A 25 11.94 2.77 -3.25
N ASP A 26 12.51 2.29 -4.36
CA ASP A 26 12.01 2.60 -5.67
C ASP A 26 10.77 1.75 -5.97
N GLY A 27 9.62 2.40 -6.15
CA GLY A 27 8.33 1.72 -6.30
C GLY A 27 7.51 2.29 -7.44
N ILE A 28 6.65 1.45 -8.02
CA ILE A 28 5.62 1.88 -8.98
C ILE A 28 4.28 1.77 -8.25
N TYR A 29 3.54 2.87 -8.21
CA TYR A 29 2.23 2.95 -7.59
C TYR A 29 1.22 3.41 -8.64
N VAL A 30 0.03 2.81 -8.67
CA VAL A 30 -1.03 3.21 -9.61
C VAL A 30 -2.14 3.90 -8.83
N ASN A 31 -2.51 5.10 -9.26
CA ASN A 31 -3.60 5.86 -8.65
C ASN A 31 -4.98 5.43 -9.18
N THR A 32 -6.05 6.05 -8.70
CA THR A 32 -7.44 5.66 -9.02
C THR A 32 -7.87 5.94 -10.46
N GLU A 33 -7.23 6.88 -11.17
CA GLU A 33 -7.43 7.10 -12.61
C GLU A 33 -6.63 6.11 -13.48
N GLY A 34 -5.83 5.23 -12.86
CA GLY A 34 -5.03 4.22 -13.57
C GLY A 34 -3.66 4.70 -14.03
N ARG A 35 -3.15 5.83 -13.51
CA ARG A 35 -1.81 6.36 -13.84
C ARG A 35 -0.74 5.66 -13.00
N PRO A 36 0.24 4.98 -13.61
CA PRO A 36 1.43 4.50 -12.90
C PRO A 36 2.36 5.67 -12.58
N GLN A 37 2.83 5.75 -11.34
CA GLN A 37 3.70 6.80 -10.83
C GLN A 37 4.94 6.18 -10.22
N PHE A 38 6.08 6.85 -10.38
CA PHE A 38 7.35 6.38 -9.83
C PHE A 38 7.67 7.06 -8.50
N GLY A 39 7.69 6.26 -7.43
CA GLY A 39 8.26 6.67 -6.14
C GLY A 39 9.75 6.38 -6.13
N LYS A 40 10.55 7.39 -5.82
CA LYS A 40 12.02 7.28 -5.72
C LYS A 40 12.44 7.14 -4.26
N GLN A 41 13.41 6.26 -4.02
CA GLN A 41 14.03 6.14 -2.71
C GLN A 41 14.63 7.49 -2.26
N ALA A 42 14.20 7.97 -1.10
CA ALA A 42 14.70 9.18 -0.47
C ALA A 42 15.70 8.87 0.67
N VAL A 43 15.46 7.80 1.42
CA VAL A 43 16.29 7.35 2.55
C VAL A 43 16.51 5.84 2.50
N THR A 44 17.51 5.33 3.21
CA THR A 44 17.72 3.88 3.31
C THR A 44 16.79 3.25 4.35
N PRO A 45 16.30 2.02 4.14
CA PRO A 45 15.51 1.31 5.14
C PRO A 45 16.26 1.21 6.48
N PRO A 46 15.59 1.39 7.63
CA PRO A 46 16.25 1.39 8.93
C PRO A 46 16.71 0.00 9.35
N GLY A 47 17.86 -0.07 10.02
CA GLY A 47 18.39 -1.29 10.62
C GLY A 47 18.56 -2.44 9.62
N GLN A 48 17.84 -3.54 9.87
CA GLN A 48 17.88 -4.74 9.02
C GLN A 48 16.70 -4.85 8.04
N ALA A 49 15.89 -3.79 7.89
CA ALA A 49 14.82 -3.78 6.91
C ALA A 49 15.37 -3.94 5.48
N ARG A 50 14.55 -4.50 4.60
CA ARG A 50 14.89 -4.75 3.19
C ARG A 50 13.73 -4.31 2.29
N GLU A 51 14.04 -4.04 1.03
CA GLU A 51 12.99 -3.83 0.03
C GLU A 51 12.10 -5.06 -0.09
N ASP A 52 10.79 -4.83 -0.22
CA ASP A 52 9.79 -5.89 -0.12
C ASP A 52 9.99 -7.02 -1.12
N TRP A 53 10.35 -6.70 -2.36
CA TRP A 53 10.57 -7.69 -3.41
C TRP A 53 11.79 -8.56 -3.12
N LYS A 54 12.84 -8.02 -2.47
CA LYS A 54 14.04 -8.77 -2.09
C LYS A 54 13.71 -9.81 -1.03
N ILE A 55 12.84 -9.46 -0.08
CA ILE A 55 12.36 -10.39 0.96
C ILE A 55 11.61 -11.56 0.31
N VAL A 56 10.63 -11.27 -0.56
CA VAL A 56 9.85 -12.30 -1.26
C VAL A 56 10.75 -13.16 -2.15
N ARG A 57 11.70 -12.55 -2.85
CA ARG A 57 12.67 -13.25 -3.68
C ARG A 57 13.56 -14.18 -2.86
N ALA A 58 14.12 -13.72 -1.75
CA ALA A 58 14.93 -14.55 -0.86
C ALA A 58 14.12 -15.70 -0.25
N LEU A 59 12.89 -15.43 0.21
CA LEU A 59 11.98 -16.45 0.73
C LEU A 59 11.66 -17.52 -0.32
N SER A 60 11.46 -17.13 -1.58
CA SER A 60 11.18 -18.07 -2.67
C SER A 60 12.30 -19.10 -2.86
N GLU A 61 13.56 -18.68 -2.67
CA GLU A 61 14.73 -19.55 -2.78
C GLU A 61 14.85 -20.49 -1.58
N SER A 62 14.62 -19.99 -0.37
CA SER A 62 14.57 -20.83 0.84
C SER A 62 13.47 -21.89 0.78
N LEU A 63 12.38 -21.64 0.04
CA LEU A 63 11.29 -22.58 -0.17
C LEU A 63 11.47 -23.50 -1.40
N GLY A 64 12.61 -23.42 -2.10
CA GLY A 64 12.88 -24.22 -3.30
C GLY A 64 12.06 -23.82 -4.53
N LYS A 65 11.41 -22.65 -4.52
CA LYS A 65 10.60 -22.09 -5.62
C LYS A 65 11.18 -20.77 -6.10
N LYS A 66 12.48 -20.78 -6.40
CA LYS A 66 13.27 -19.59 -6.74
C LYS A 66 12.62 -18.79 -7.89
N LEU A 67 12.29 -17.52 -7.62
CA LEU A 67 11.81 -16.60 -8.65
C LEU A 67 12.96 -16.21 -9.60
N SER A 68 12.65 -16.02 -10.88
CA SER A 68 13.63 -15.88 -11.96
C SER A 68 14.18 -14.45 -12.15
N TYR A 69 14.38 -13.71 -11.07
CA TYR A 69 14.94 -12.37 -11.09
C TYR A 69 15.77 -12.11 -9.82
N ASP A 70 16.91 -11.45 -9.98
CA ASP A 70 17.86 -11.13 -8.90
C ASP A 70 18.05 -9.63 -8.73
N THR A 71 17.61 -8.83 -9.70
CA THR A 71 17.74 -7.38 -9.71
C THR A 71 16.38 -6.70 -9.90
N LEU A 72 16.28 -5.44 -9.47
CA LEU A 72 15.08 -4.63 -9.69
C LEU A 72 14.81 -4.43 -11.18
N LEU A 73 15.86 -4.36 -12.01
CA LEU A 73 15.72 -4.27 -13.47
C LEU A 73 15.04 -5.52 -14.04
N GLN A 74 15.50 -6.72 -13.67
CA GLN A 74 14.88 -7.97 -14.11
C GLN A 74 13.45 -8.12 -13.61
N LEU A 75 13.16 -7.68 -12.38
CA LEU A 75 11.79 -7.62 -11.88
C LEU A 75 10.92 -6.70 -12.74
N ARG A 76 11.45 -5.53 -13.15
CA ARG A 76 10.74 -4.62 -14.05
C ARG A 76 10.59 -5.20 -15.46
N GLU A 77 11.56 -5.93 -15.99
CA GLU A 77 11.43 -6.65 -17.26
C GLU A 77 10.32 -7.70 -17.20
N ARG A 78 10.20 -8.40 -16.07
CA ARG A 78 9.09 -9.31 -15.82
C ARG A 78 7.75 -8.58 -15.78
N ILE A 79 7.67 -7.46 -15.06
CA ILE A 79 6.47 -6.60 -15.04
C ILE A 79 6.14 -6.12 -16.45
N LYS A 80 7.12 -5.72 -17.25
CA LYS A 80 6.90 -5.29 -18.65
C LYS A 80 6.28 -6.39 -19.50
N THR A 81 6.73 -7.63 -19.29
CA THR A 81 6.27 -8.80 -20.05
C THR A 81 4.83 -9.13 -19.70
N ASP A 82 4.49 -9.17 -18.41
CA ASP A 82 3.18 -9.60 -17.94
C ASP A 82 2.15 -8.45 -17.95
N TRP A 83 2.59 -7.23 -17.63
CA TRP A 83 1.75 -6.03 -17.45
C TRP A 83 2.46 -4.75 -17.97
N PRO A 84 2.64 -4.62 -19.30
CA PRO A 84 3.43 -3.52 -19.89
C PRO A 84 2.92 -2.13 -19.49
N HIS A 85 1.61 -1.98 -19.31
CA HIS A 85 0.98 -0.72 -18.93
C HIS A 85 1.45 -0.17 -17.57
N LEU A 86 1.98 -1.01 -16.68
CA LEU A 86 2.51 -0.55 -15.39
C LEU A 86 3.83 0.22 -15.53
N LEU A 87 4.51 0.15 -16.68
CA LEU A 87 5.76 0.85 -16.93
C LEU A 87 5.60 2.13 -17.77
N ASP A 88 4.39 2.46 -18.21
CA ASP A 88 4.13 3.75 -18.86
C ASP A 88 3.91 4.81 -17.79
N ILE A 89 5.02 5.23 -17.18
CA ILE A 89 5.01 6.19 -16.08
C ILE A 89 4.33 7.49 -16.54
N ASP A 90 3.43 7.99 -15.69
CA ASP A 90 2.62 9.18 -15.88
C ASP A 90 1.64 9.15 -17.06
N VAL A 91 1.36 7.97 -17.63
CA VAL A 91 0.39 7.80 -18.73
C VAL A 91 -0.89 7.15 -18.21
N VAL A 92 -2.04 7.79 -18.46
CA VAL A 92 -3.37 7.18 -18.26
C VAL A 92 -3.78 6.48 -19.54
N ARG A 93 -4.00 5.17 -19.45
CA ARG A 93 -4.52 4.37 -20.56
C ARG A 93 -6.03 4.19 -20.44
N ALA A 94 -6.77 4.66 -21.44
CA ALA A 94 -8.19 4.39 -21.52
C ALA A 94 -8.44 2.87 -21.64
N SER A 95 -9.29 2.35 -20.77
CA SER A 95 -9.77 0.97 -20.88
C SER A 95 -11.15 0.97 -21.54
N PRO A 96 -11.43 0.05 -22.47
CA PRO A 96 -12.76 -0.06 -23.06
C PRO A 96 -13.76 -0.40 -21.96
N TRP A 97 -14.92 0.25 -22.00
CA TRP A 97 -16.02 -0.11 -21.11
C TRP A 97 -16.46 -1.54 -21.39
N LYS A 98 -16.56 -2.35 -20.35
CA LYS A 98 -17.03 -3.74 -20.41
C LYS A 98 -18.25 -3.89 -19.53
N ALA A 99 -19.09 -4.87 -19.83
CA ALA A 99 -20.15 -5.27 -18.91
C ALA A 99 -19.53 -5.70 -17.58
N PHE A 100 -20.02 -5.14 -16.47
CA PHE A 100 -19.62 -5.49 -15.11
C PHE A 100 -20.85 -5.61 -14.20
N GLY A 101 -20.67 -6.30 -13.08
CA GLY A 101 -21.73 -6.55 -12.11
C GLY A 101 -22.59 -7.79 -12.47
N HIS A 102 -23.25 -8.33 -11.45
CA HIS A 102 -24.25 -9.39 -11.58
C HIS A 102 -25.47 -9.00 -10.74
N LYS A 103 -26.66 -9.50 -11.10
CA LYS A 103 -27.85 -9.31 -10.26
C LYS A 103 -27.60 -9.96 -8.90
N GLY A 104 -27.80 -9.21 -7.82
CA GLY A 104 -27.69 -9.67 -6.45
C GLY A 104 -28.85 -9.15 -5.60
N LYS A 105 -29.04 -9.72 -4.41
CA LYS A 105 -29.99 -9.18 -3.43
C LYS A 105 -29.45 -7.84 -2.92
N ILE A 106 -30.30 -6.83 -2.89
CA ILE A 106 -29.98 -5.52 -2.32
C ILE A 106 -30.39 -5.55 -0.85
N SER A 107 -29.49 -5.13 0.03
CA SER A 107 -29.79 -4.92 1.46
C SER A 107 -30.46 -3.56 1.65
N ASP A 108 -31.34 -3.45 2.64
CA ASP A 108 -31.93 -2.17 3.07
C ASP A 108 -30.96 -1.39 3.99
N GLU A 109 -29.77 -1.92 4.26
CA GLU A 109 -28.74 -1.23 5.03
C GLU A 109 -28.28 0.06 4.33
N PRO A 110 -28.12 1.17 5.09
CA PRO A 110 -27.64 2.42 4.52
C PRO A 110 -26.17 2.29 4.09
N PHE A 111 -25.80 3.05 3.06
CA PHE A 111 -24.38 3.23 2.72
C PHE A 111 -23.65 3.93 3.87
N VAL A 112 -22.55 3.32 4.31
CA VAL A 112 -21.64 3.90 5.30
C VAL A 112 -20.26 4.11 4.69
N SER A 113 -19.56 5.14 5.14
CA SER A 113 -18.17 5.35 4.72
C SER A 113 -17.30 4.20 5.25
N PRO A 114 -16.49 3.53 4.41
CA PRO A 114 -15.51 2.56 4.88
C PRO A 114 -14.35 3.23 5.63
N VAL A 115 -14.20 4.55 5.51
CA VAL A 115 -13.22 5.35 6.24
C VAL A 115 -13.92 5.98 7.44
N THR A 116 -13.73 5.38 8.61
CA THR A 116 -14.30 5.85 9.88
C THR A 116 -13.39 6.86 10.60
N GLU A 117 -12.09 6.82 10.33
CA GLU A 117 -11.09 7.69 10.96
C GLU A 117 -10.06 8.14 9.90
N TYR A 118 -10.29 9.33 9.34
CA TYR A 118 -9.52 9.86 8.21
C TYR A 118 -8.01 9.94 8.51
N TYR A 119 -7.64 10.39 9.70
CA TYR A 119 -6.23 10.55 10.10
C TYR A 119 -5.53 9.24 10.48
N LYS A 120 -6.23 8.09 10.49
CA LYS A 120 -5.67 6.79 10.93
C LYS A 120 -5.92 5.66 9.93
N THR A 121 -5.96 5.98 8.64
CA THR A 121 -6.30 5.05 7.55
C THR A 121 -5.27 3.93 7.33
N ASN A 122 -3.98 4.22 7.48
CA ASN A 122 -2.90 3.24 7.28
C ASN A 122 -1.95 3.14 8.49
N SER A 123 -1.02 2.19 8.43
CA SER A 123 -0.09 1.90 9.52
C SER A 123 0.89 3.04 9.82
N ILE A 124 1.26 3.84 8.83
CA ILE A 124 2.11 5.03 9.00
C ILE A 124 1.35 6.09 9.78
N CYS A 125 0.11 6.39 9.34
CA CYS A 125 -0.75 7.36 9.98
C CYS A 125 -1.09 6.96 11.43
N ARG A 126 -1.37 5.67 11.67
CA ARG A 126 -1.62 5.16 13.03
C ARG A 126 -0.42 5.25 13.97
N ALA A 127 0.80 5.17 13.44
CA ALA A 127 2.03 5.34 14.21
C ALA A 127 2.46 6.81 14.38
N SER A 128 1.78 7.75 13.71
CA SER A 128 2.15 9.18 13.72
C SER A 128 1.53 9.91 14.92
N LYS A 129 2.38 10.60 15.68
CA LYS A 129 1.95 11.48 16.78
C LYS A 129 1.09 12.63 16.26
N THR A 130 1.52 13.29 15.18
CA THR A 130 0.77 14.40 14.57
C THR A 130 -0.62 13.98 14.12
N MET A 131 -0.78 12.77 13.57
CA MET A 131 -2.10 12.29 13.16
C MET A 131 -2.98 11.91 14.35
N ALA A 132 -2.39 11.48 15.47
CA ALA A 132 -3.11 11.32 16.72
C ALA A 132 -3.64 12.69 17.22
N ASP A 133 -2.80 13.71 17.21
CA ASP A 133 -3.17 15.08 17.60
C ASP A 133 -4.28 15.64 16.68
N CYS A 134 -4.21 15.40 15.37
CA CYS A 134 -5.26 15.77 14.42
C CYS A 134 -6.59 15.07 14.75
N THR A 135 -6.55 13.78 15.10
CA THR A 135 -7.76 13.05 15.50
C THR A 135 -8.41 13.70 16.73
N GLU A 136 -7.60 14.08 17.71
CA GLU A 136 -8.09 14.71 18.93
C GLU A 136 -8.63 16.12 18.68
N SER A 137 -8.01 16.87 17.77
CA SER A 137 -8.38 18.26 17.48
C SER A 137 -9.62 18.36 16.58
N PHE A 138 -9.75 17.45 15.62
CA PHE A 138 -10.84 17.43 14.63
C PHE A 138 -11.87 16.33 14.93
N SER A 139 -12.00 15.93 16.19
CA SER A 139 -13.07 15.03 16.61
C SER A 139 -14.42 15.72 16.35
N LYS A 140 -15.47 14.93 16.02
CA LYS A 140 -16.80 15.48 15.78
C LYS A 140 -17.28 16.36 16.93
N GLU A 141 -16.98 15.98 18.16
CA GLU A 141 -17.34 16.74 19.37
C GLU A 141 -16.69 18.13 19.37
N LYS A 142 -15.37 18.23 19.16
CA LYS A 142 -14.69 19.54 19.13
C LYS A 142 -15.03 20.38 17.91
N MET A 143 -15.35 19.75 16.78
CA MET A 143 -15.82 20.45 15.59
C MET A 143 -17.23 21.03 15.76
N LEU A 144 -18.08 20.38 16.55
CA LEU A 144 -19.39 20.90 16.93
C LEU A 144 -19.27 22.04 17.96
N GLU A 145 -18.42 21.90 18.98
CA GLU A 145 -18.15 22.97 19.96
C GLU A 145 -17.52 24.22 19.33
N ALA A 146 -16.67 24.07 18.31
CA ALA A 146 -16.06 25.21 17.62
C ALA A 146 -16.97 25.88 16.57
N ALA A 147 -18.12 25.27 16.26
CA ALA A 147 -19.12 25.80 15.33
C ALA A 147 -20.25 26.58 16.05
N GLU A 148 -20.26 26.57 17.38
CA GLU A 148 -21.09 27.41 18.26
C GLU A 148 -20.37 28.71 18.63
#